data_AF-A0AAV4NJD3-F1
#
_entry.id   AF-A0AAV4NJD3-F1
#
_cell.length_a   1.000
_cell.length_b   1.000
_cell.length_c   1.000
_cell.angle_alpha   90.00
_cell.angle_beta   90.00
_cell.angle_gamma   90.00
#
_symmetry.space_group_name_H-M   'P 1'
#
loop_
_entity.id
_entity.type
_entity.pdbx_description
1 polymer ?
#
loop_
_entity_poly.entity_id
_entity_poly.type
_entity_poly.pdbx_seq_one_letter_code
_entity_poly.pdbx_strand_id
1 'polypeptide(L)'
;MVPSFQVAGQHTLKLIRRFKSSASISHFISSSFLPGLLLVKAVSKLDKSTKSVLEEADKLYSDRKYVDLQSLLQSHCSSNDPEILWRLSRAIFENCRDIKDDKEKLQNLEEALRFIDNALEINEECWPAHKWRAILLDYVWRYKSTKGRIIHSFDRAIELNPTDSTSYYLLGEWCFTFAEMPWYQRKVASAIFASPPTSTYEGLEFSMIEHWSLIFCLHILVVDLEPMMCGVLDLIPLDCHSALQYFEKAEEVSPSFYSMNLLMIGKCFLNMNKKEKGIKFLKLTKDYPIKTFDDQKAHDEAEKLLKNLNA
;
A
#
# COMPACT_ATOMS: atom_id res chain seq x y z
N MET A 1 -5.71 32.51 13.38
CA MET A 1 -7.13 32.46 12.93
C MET A 1 -7.12 32.16 11.44
N VAL A 2 -7.85 31.14 10.98
CA VAL A 2 -7.95 30.82 9.54
C VAL A 2 -9.19 31.54 8.97
N PRO A 3 -9.09 32.25 7.83
CA PRO A 3 -10.23 32.95 7.26
C PRO A 3 -11.27 31.97 6.66
N SER A 4 -12.54 32.19 6.97
CA SER A 4 -13.67 31.30 6.68
C SER A 4 -14.02 31.10 5.19
N PHE A 5 -13.33 31.76 4.28
CA PHE A 5 -13.57 31.65 2.83
C PHE A 5 -13.11 30.32 2.21
N GLN A 6 -12.13 29.64 2.81
CA GLN A 6 -11.54 28.43 2.21
C GLN A 6 -12.48 27.22 2.23
N VAL A 7 -13.40 27.16 3.21
CA VAL A 7 -14.40 26.08 3.37
C VAL A 7 -15.47 26.13 2.27
N ALA A 8 -15.88 27.34 1.84
CA ALA A 8 -16.93 27.52 0.83
C ALA A 8 -16.52 26.97 -0.56
N GLY A 9 -15.24 27.11 -0.92
CA GLY A 9 -14.69 26.54 -2.16
C GLY A 9 -14.68 25.01 -2.17
N GLN A 10 -14.45 24.38 -1.01
CA GLN A 10 -14.44 22.92 -0.89
C GLN A 10 -15.86 22.33 -0.99
N HIS A 11 -16.86 22.96 -0.38
CA HIS A 11 -18.27 22.53 -0.51
C HIS A 11 -18.79 22.63 -1.95
N THR A 12 -18.45 23.71 -2.67
CA THR A 12 -18.84 23.87 -4.08
C THR A 12 -18.15 22.85 -4.99
N LEU A 13 -16.89 22.50 -4.74
CA LEU A 13 -16.21 21.42 -5.45
C LEU A 13 -16.79 20.02 -5.13
N LYS A 14 -17.17 19.74 -3.87
CA LYS A 14 -17.88 18.48 -3.51
C LYS A 14 -19.23 18.36 -4.23
N LEU A 15 -19.99 19.45 -4.36
CA LEU A 15 -21.22 19.50 -5.16
C LEU A 15 -20.96 19.23 -6.65
N ILE A 16 -20.00 19.94 -7.27
CA ILE A 16 -19.68 19.79 -8.70
C ILE A 16 -19.19 18.36 -9.03
N ARG A 17 -18.45 17.71 -8.12
CA ARG A 17 -18.05 16.30 -8.29
C ARG A 17 -19.24 15.33 -8.14
N ARG A 18 -20.16 15.54 -7.20
CA ARG A 18 -21.42 14.75 -7.11
C ARG A 18 -22.29 14.87 -8.36
N PHE A 19 -22.32 16.03 -9.01
CA PHE A 19 -23.06 16.22 -10.27
C PHE A 19 -22.45 15.50 -11.49
N LYS A 20 -21.28 14.85 -11.37
CA LYS A 20 -20.72 14.01 -12.45
C LYS A 20 -21.16 12.54 -12.42
N SER A 21 -21.69 12.02 -11.31
CA SER A 21 -22.13 10.62 -11.21
C SER A 21 -23.64 10.43 -11.48
N SER A 22 -24.46 11.47 -11.35
CA SER A 22 -25.89 11.42 -11.71
C SER A 22 -26.11 11.78 -13.19
N ALA A 23 -26.24 10.76 -14.04
CA ALA A 23 -26.47 10.91 -15.48
C ALA A 23 -27.88 11.42 -15.83
N SER A 24 -28.09 12.74 -15.75
CA SER A 24 -29.10 13.44 -16.56
C SER A 24 -28.80 14.94 -16.66
N ILE A 25 -28.26 15.36 -17.82
CA ILE A 25 -28.17 16.78 -18.21
C ILE A 25 -28.74 16.92 -19.63
N SER A 26 -30.05 16.75 -19.74
CA SER A 26 -30.87 17.35 -20.80
C SER A 26 -31.69 18.47 -20.19
N HIS A 27 -31.91 19.57 -20.94
CA HIS A 27 -32.57 20.80 -20.45
C HIS A 27 -31.89 21.52 -19.27
N PHE A 28 -30.72 22.14 -19.51
CA PHE A 28 -30.54 23.56 -19.15
C PHE A 28 -29.40 24.23 -19.94
N ILE A 29 -29.54 24.36 -21.27
CA ILE A 29 -28.64 25.17 -22.09
C ILE A 29 -29.48 26.10 -22.98
N SER A 30 -29.70 27.33 -22.50
CA SER A 30 -30.15 28.46 -23.30
C SER A 30 -29.37 29.71 -22.92
N SER A 31 -28.91 30.47 -23.93
CA SER A 31 -28.35 31.83 -23.81
C SER A 31 -27.26 32.09 -22.74
N SER A 32 -26.07 31.50 -22.86
CA SER A 32 -24.79 32.06 -22.34
C SER A 32 -23.54 31.20 -22.69
N PHE A 33 -23.24 30.98 -23.98
CA PHE A 33 -22.27 29.95 -24.40
C PHE A 33 -20.77 30.27 -24.24
N LEU A 34 -20.37 31.55 -24.12
CA LEU A 34 -18.93 31.91 -24.12
C LEU A 34 -18.15 31.47 -22.85
N PRO A 35 -18.65 31.66 -21.61
CA PRO A 35 -17.91 31.27 -20.41
C PRO A 35 -17.62 29.76 -20.36
N GLY A 36 -18.59 28.93 -20.76
CA GLY A 36 -18.44 27.47 -20.78
C GLY A 36 -17.33 27.00 -21.72
N LEU A 37 -17.22 27.58 -22.92
CA LEU A 37 -16.16 27.21 -23.87
C LEU A 37 -14.77 27.64 -23.39
N LEU A 38 -14.65 28.79 -22.73
CA LEU A 38 -13.39 29.24 -22.12
C LEU A 38 -13.00 28.35 -20.93
N LEU A 39 -13.97 27.97 -20.08
CA LEU A 39 -13.73 27.09 -18.94
C LEU A 39 -13.34 25.67 -19.37
N VAL A 40 -14.01 25.10 -20.38
CA VAL A 40 -13.62 23.81 -20.98
C VAL A 40 -12.21 23.87 -21.58
N LYS A 41 -11.86 24.95 -22.29
CA LYS A 41 -10.50 25.15 -22.82
C LYS A 41 -9.46 25.26 -21.69
N ALA A 42 -9.74 26.03 -20.64
CA ALA A 42 -8.86 26.16 -19.48
C ALA A 42 -8.65 24.83 -18.74
N VAL A 43 -9.73 24.09 -18.47
CA VAL A 43 -9.68 22.75 -17.85
C VAL A 43 -8.90 21.76 -18.72
N SER A 44 -9.12 21.75 -20.05
CA SER A 44 -8.37 20.88 -20.97
C SER A 44 -6.88 21.23 -21.07
N LYS A 45 -6.51 22.50 -20.89
CA LYS A 45 -5.11 22.94 -20.82
C LYS A 45 -4.46 22.55 -19.49
N LEU A 46 -5.21 22.64 -18.39
CA LEU A 46 -4.75 22.21 -17.06
C LEU A 46 -4.54 20.69 -17.01
N ASP A 47 -5.50 19.90 -17.50
CA ASP A 47 -5.42 18.43 -17.62
C ASP A 47 -4.17 17.99 -18.41
N LYS A 48 -3.88 18.63 -19.55
CA LYS A 48 -2.64 18.40 -20.30
C LYS A 48 -1.38 18.81 -19.55
N SER A 49 -1.43 19.90 -18.79
CA SER A 49 -0.31 20.35 -17.97
C SER A 49 0.01 19.36 -16.85
N THR A 50 -1.02 18.87 -16.13
CA THR A 50 -0.85 17.85 -15.10
C THR A 50 -0.30 16.55 -15.68
N LYS A 51 -0.83 16.08 -16.81
CA LYS A 51 -0.33 14.86 -17.48
C LYS A 51 1.15 14.96 -17.87
N SER A 52 1.58 16.10 -18.43
CA SER A 52 3.00 16.34 -18.75
C SER A 52 3.90 16.29 -17.50
N VAL A 53 3.43 16.79 -16.35
CA VAL A 53 4.17 16.73 -15.07
C VAL A 53 4.21 15.31 -14.51
N LEU A 54 3.14 14.53 -14.65
CA LEU A 54 3.10 13.13 -14.23
C LEU A 54 4.00 12.24 -15.11
N GLU A 55 4.03 12.47 -16.43
CA GLU A 55 4.95 11.81 -17.37
C GLU A 55 6.42 12.13 -17.04
N GLU A 56 6.74 13.39 -16.73
CA GLU A 56 8.08 13.78 -16.27
C GLU A 56 8.43 13.16 -14.90
N ALA A 57 7.47 13.12 -13.97
CA ALA A 57 7.66 12.51 -12.65
C ALA A 57 7.92 11.00 -12.71
N ASP A 58 7.14 10.25 -13.50
CA ASP A 58 7.37 8.80 -13.65
C ASP A 58 8.65 8.50 -14.46
N LYS A 59 9.09 9.42 -15.33
CA LYS A 59 10.44 9.38 -15.92
C LYS A 59 11.53 9.63 -14.88
N LEU A 60 11.43 10.68 -14.05
CA LEU A 60 12.42 10.97 -13.00
C LEU A 60 12.52 9.84 -11.97
N TYR A 61 11.39 9.17 -11.67
CA TYR A 61 11.39 7.94 -10.87
C TYR A 61 12.15 6.80 -11.55
N SER A 62 11.93 6.59 -12.85
CA SER A 62 12.64 5.57 -13.65
C SER A 62 14.15 5.85 -13.77
N ASP A 63 14.51 7.13 -13.94
CA ASP A 63 15.88 7.67 -13.93
C ASP A 63 16.52 7.68 -12.51
N ARG A 64 15.75 7.33 -11.46
CA ARG A 64 16.15 7.32 -10.02
C ARG A 64 16.57 8.66 -9.45
N LYS A 65 16.09 9.75 -10.04
CA LYS A 65 16.36 11.14 -9.62
C LYS A 65 15.34 11.57 -8.58
N TYR A 66 15.36 10.89 -7.44
CA TYR A 66 14.32 11.03 -6.41
C TYR A 66 14.29 12.43 -5.75
N VAL A 67 15.42 13.13 -5.68
CA VAL A 67 15.51 14.53 -5.19
C VAL A 67 14.87 15.50 -6.19
N ASP A 68 15.17 15.37 -7.49
CA ASP A 68 14.56 16.17 -8.56
C ASP A 68 13.04 15.90 -8.63
N LEU A 69 12.64 14.62 -8.51
CA LEU A 69 11.26 14.16 -8.47
C LEU A 69 10.47 14.78 -7.31
N GLN A 70 11.02 14.75 -6.08
CA GLN A 70 10.40 15.39 -4.93
C GLN A 70 10.28 16.89 -5.15
N SER A 71 11.32 17.55 -5.68
CA SER A 71 11.31 19.00 -5.95
C SER A 71 10.24 19.41 -6.97
N LEU A 72 10.12 18.66 -8.07
CA LEU A 72 9.09 18.84 -9.09
C LEU A 72 7.68 18.69 -8.48
N LEU A 73 7.41 17.58 -7.81
CA LEU A 73 6.07 17.27 -7.27
C LEU A 73 5.69 18.19 -6.10
N GLN A 74 6.66 18.62 -5.27
CA GLN A 74 6.44 19.58 -4.20
C GLN A 74 5.96 20.94 -4.74
N SER A 75 6.49 21.38 -5.89
CA SER A 75 6.05 22.63 -6.53
C SER A 75 4.58 22.60 -7.02
N HIS A 76 4.05 21.39 -7.24
CA HIS A 76 2.66 21.16 -7.68
C HIS A 76 1.74 20.62 -6.57
N CYS A 77 2.24 20.37 -5.35
CA CYS A 77 1.45 19.71 -4.29
C CYS A 77 0.21 20.53 -3.86
N SER A 78 0.23 21.86 -4.02
CA SER A 78 -0.89 22.75 -3.74
C SER A 78 -2.13 22.51 -4.62
N SER A 79 -2.00 21.71 -5.68
CA SER A 79 -3.13 21.24 -6.49
C SER A 79 -4.08 20.28 -5.75
N ASN A 80 -3.58 19.58 -4.71
CA ASN A 80 -4.28 18.48 -4.04
C ASN A 80 -4.82 17.43 -5.03
N ASP A 81 -4.05 17.09 -6.05
CA ASP A 81 -4.31 15.95 -6.94
C ASP A 81 -3.79 14.65 -6.30
N PRO A 82 -4.62 13.62 -6.05
CA PRO A 82 -4.18 12.33 -5.53
C PRO A 82 -3.00 11.71 -6.31
N GLU A 83 -2.97 11.89 -7.63
CA GLU A 83 -1.90 11.34 -8.49
C GLU A 83 -0.54 12.03 -8.29
N ILE A 84 -0.54 13.28 -7.80
CA ILE A 84 0.68 14.00 -7.39
C ILE A 84 1.02 13.63 -5.94
N LEU A 85 0.03 13.57 -5.05
CA LEU A 85 0.21 13.30 -3.63
C LEU A 85 0.84 11.92 -3.35
N TRP A 86 0.38 10.84 -4.01
CA TRP A 86 0.99 9.53 -3.80
C TRP A 86 2.39 9.42 -4.42
N ARG A 87 2.63 10.08 -5.56
CA ARG A 87 3.98 10.14 -6.16
C ARG A 87 4.97 10.95 -5.34
N LEU A 88 4.52 12.04 -4.70
CA LEU A 88 5.33 12.85 -3.79
C LEU A 88 5.70 12.06 -2.53
N SER A 89 4.73 11.37 -1.95
CA SER A 89 4.94 10.46 -0.82
C SER A 89 5.96 9.35 -1.15
N ARG A 90 5.82 8.71 -2.33
CA ARG A 90 6.82 7.77 -2.87
C ARG A 90 8.21 8.41 -2.97
N ALA A 91 8.33 9.62 -3.50
CA ALA A 91 9.62 10.30 -3.65
C ALA A 91 10.30 10.59 -2.30
N ILE A 92 9.53 11.03 -1.29
CA ILE A 92 10.01 11.23 0.08
C ILE A 92 10.50 9.90 0.68
N PHE A 93 9.74 8.81 0.50
CA PHE A 93 10.14 7.47 0.94
C PHE A 93 11.45 6.99 0.30
N GLU A 94 11.61 7.17 -1.01
CA GLU A 94 12.87 6.82 -1.69
C GLU A 94 14.06 7.63 -1.15
N ASN A 95 13.89 8.96 -1.00
CA ASN A 95 14.94 9.84 -0.46
C ASN A 95 15.26 9.53 1.01
N CYS A 96 14.30 9.06 1.81
CA CYS A 96 14.54 8.79 3.23
C CYS A 96 15.23 7.45 3.52
N ARG A 97 15.36 6.53 2.55
CA ARG A 97 15.96 5.18 2.75
C ARG A 97 17.35 5.25 3.40
N ASP A 98 18.23 6.08 2.83
CA ASP A 98 19.66 6.14 3.15
C ASP A 98 19.98 7.06 4.36
N ILE A 99 18.98 7.74 4.92
CA ILE A 99 19.14 8.57 6.13
C ILE A 99 19.59 7.68 7.30
N LYS A 100 20.58 8.14 8.07
CA LYS A 100 21.19 7.38 9.18
C LYS A 100 20.62 7.72 10.56
N ASP A 101 19.96 8.87 10.72
CA ASP A 101 19.20 9.17 11.93
C ASP A 101 17.79 8.59 11.81
N ASP A 102 17.45 7.66 12.70
CA ASP A 102 16.12 7.06 12.75
C ASP A 102 15.03 8.08 13.11
N LYS A 103 15.38 9.19 13.79
CA LYS A 103 14.42 10.26 14.11
C LYS A 103 14.11 11.12 12.89
N GLU A 104 15.11 11.61 12.16
CA GLU A 104 14.94 12.30 10.88
C GLU A 104 14.19 11.41 9.86
N LYS A 105 14.55 10.12 9.79
CA LYS A 105 13.83 9.14 8.95
C LYS A 105 12.37 8.98 9.34
N LEU A 106 12.06 8.85 10.64
CA LEU A 106 10.69 8.77 11.13
C LEU A 106 9.88 10.03 10.76
N GLN A 107 10.47 11.23 10.87
CA GLN A 107 9.81 12.48 10.49
C GLN A 107 9.46 12.52 8.99
N ASN A 108 10.39 12.08 8.12
CA ASN A 108 10.13 11.96 6.68
C ASN A 108 9.02 10.94 6.36
N LEU A 109 9.00 9.79 7.06
CA LEU A 109 7.97 8.76 6.90
C LEU A 109 6.59 9.24 7.37
N GLU A 110 6.51 10.01 8.46
CA GLU A 110 5.27 10.63 8.95
C GLU A 110 4.74 11.70 7.99
N GLU A 111 5.63 12.49 7.35
CA GLU A 111 5.24 13.43 6.31
C GLU A 111 4.76 12.73 5.04
N ALA A 112 5.47 11.69 4.58
CA ALA A 112 5.04 10.86 3.47
C ALA A 112 3.63 10.25 3.72
N LEU A 113 3.35 9.78 4.94
CA LEU A 113 2.05 9.22 5.31
C LEU A 113 0.94 10.29 5.29
N ARG A 114 1.20 11.51 5.77
CA ARG A 114 0.24 12.63 5.70
C ARG A 114 -0.20 12.97 4.27
N PHE A 115 0.71 12.88 3.29
CA PHE A 115 0.34 13.08 1.89
C PHE A 115 -0.57 11.97 1.35
N ILE A 116 -0.44 10.74 1.86
CA ILE A 116 -1.29 9.60 1.48
C ILE A 116 -2.68 9.68 2.13
N ASP A 117 -2.77 10.01 3.42
CA ASP A 117 -4.07 10.19 4.06
C ASP A 117 -4.86 11.33 3.38
N ASN A 118 -4.21 12.45 3.02
CA ASN A 118 -4.81 13.52 2.20
C ASN A 118 -5.24 13.04 0.79
N ALA A 119 -4.47 12.15 0.14
CA ALA A 119 -4.86 11.58 -1.14
C ALA A 119 -6.14 10.73 -1.03
N LEU A 120 -6.30 9.99 0.06
CA LEU A 120 -7.48 9.16 0.34
C LEU A 120 -8.70 9.97 0.80
N GLU A 121 -8.53 11.06 1.57
CA GLU A 121 -9.61 12.01 1.87
C GLU A 121 -10.22 12.66 0.60
N ILE A 122 -9.47 12.67 -0.49
CA ILE A 122 -9.88 13.24 -1.79
C ILE A 122 -10.37 12.15 -2.76
N ASN A 123 -9.81 10.95 -2.69
CA ASN A 123 -10.22 9.77 -3.46
C ASN A 123 -9.97 8.45 -2.68
N GLU A 124 -11.00 7.96 -2.01
CA GLU A 124 -11.00 6.71 -1.24
C GLU A 124 -10.74 5.45 -2.10
N GLU A 125 -10.86 5.55 -3.43
CA GLU A 125 -10.62 4.48 -4.40
C GLU A 125 -9.22 4.59 -5.08
N CYS A 126 -8.34 5.45 -4.57
CA CYS A 126 -6.97 5.59 -5.06
C CYS A 126 -6.10 4.38 -4.64
N TRP A 127 -6.11 3.30 -5.45
CA TRP A 127 -5.35 2.08 -5.17
C TRP A 127 -3.84 2.29 -4.92
N PRO A 128 -3.11 3.22 -5.60
CA PRO A 128 -1.72 3.47 -5.30
C PRO A 128 -1.55 4.09 -3.91
N ALA A 129 -2.49 4.93 -3.48
CA ALA A 129 -2.46 5.53 -2.15
C ALA A 129 -2.66 4.47 -1.06
N HIS A 130 -3.61 3.54 -1.20
CA HIS A 130 -3.75 2.40 -0.27
C HIS A 130 -2.47 1.56 -0.17
N LYS A 131 -1.83 1.24 -1.32
CA LYS A 131 -0.55 0.53 -1.33
C LYS A 131 0.56 1.30 -0.59
N TRP A 132 0.77 2.57 -0.93
CA TRP A 132 1.80 3.38 -0.28
C TRP A 132 1.52 3.62 1.20
N ARG A 133 0.24 3.70 1.60
CA ARG A 133 -0.17 3.76 3.01
C ARG A 133 0.31 2.54 3.79
N ALA A 134 0.08 1.35 3.23
CA ALA A 134 0.44 0.10 3.87
C ALA A 134 1.96 -0.07 4.00
N ILE A 135 2.72 0.30 2.96
CA ILE A 135 4.20 0.35 2.99
C ILE A 135 4.69 1.31 4.08
N LEU A 136 4.18 2.55 4.10
CA LEU A 136 4.62 3.57 5.05
C LEU A 136 4.24 3.24 6.49
N LEU A 137 3.06 2.68 6.72
CA LEU A 137 2.63 2.23 8.04
C LEU A 137 3.54 1.14 8.59
N ASP A 138 3.99 0.18 7.78
CA ASP A 138 4.94 -0.83 8.21
C ASP A 138 6.29 -0.20 8.62
N TYR A 139 6.85 0.70 7.81
CA TYR A 139 8.10 1.39 8.16
C TYR A 139 7.96 2.26 9.42
N VAL A 140 6.86 3.00 9.59
CA VAL A 140 6.58 3.78 10.80
C VAL A 140 6.42 2.88 12.05
N TRP A 141 5.79 1.72 11.90
CA TRP A 141 5.57 0.70 12.95
C TRP A 141 6.86 -0.04 13.34
N ARG A 142 7.81 -0.21 12.40
CA ARG A 142 9.19 -0.65 12.70
C ARG A 142 9.92 0.33 13.63
N TYR A 143 9.70 1.64 13.46
CA TYR A 143 10.36 2.68 14.27
C TYR A 143 9.65 3.04 15.57
N LYS A 144 8.31 3.07 15.60
CA LYS A 144 7.55 3.53 16.78
C LYS A 144 7.48 2.54 17.94
N SER A 145 7.90 1.29 17.77
CA SER A 145 7.89 0.20 18.77
C SER A 145 6.50 -0.20 19.30
N THR A 146 5.50 0.67 19.24
CA THR A 146 4.14 0.26 18.91
C THR A 146 4.20 -0.43 17.54
N LYS A 147 4.15 -1.75 17.55
CA LYS A 147 3.53 -2.55 16.46
C LYS A 147 1.95 -2.11 16.17
N GLY A 148 0.65 -1.79 14.27
CA GLY A 148 -0.72 -1.44 13.72
C GLY A 148 -1.38 -2.57 12.96
N ARG A 149 -2.68 -2.43 12.69
CA ARG A 149 -3.41 -3.25 11.71
C ARG A 149 -2.97 -2.86 10.29
N ILE A 150 -1.89 -3.46 9.82
CA ILE A 150 -1.37 -3.23 8.45
C ILE A 150 -2.30 -3.85 7.39
N ILE A 151 -2.87 -5.02 7.70
CA ILE A 151 -3.62 -5.92 6.79
C ILE A 151 -4.61 -5.18 5.88
N HIS A 152 -5.58 -4.46 6.45
CA HIS A 152 -6.70 -3.84 5.73
C HIS A 152 -6.30 -2.91 4.58
N SER A 153 -5.11 -2.30 4.62
CA SER A 153 -4.65 -1.40 3.55
C SER A 153 -4.08 -2.15 2.34
N PHE A 154 -3.65 -3.41 2.50
CA PHE A 154 -3.26 -4.28 1.39
C PHE A 154 -4.46 -4.96 0.74
N ASP A 155 -5.42 -5.47 1.54
CA ASP A 155 -6.66 -6.07 1.02
C ASP A 155 -7.36 -5.10 0.06
N ARG A 156 -7.57 -3.85 0.51
CA ARG A 156 -8.22 -2.81 -0.28
C ARG A 156 -7.42 -2.40 -1.52
N ALA A 157 -6.09 -2.48 -1.49
CA ALA A 157 -5.26 -2.21 -2.67
C ALA A 157 -5.42 -3.30 -3.74
N ILE A 158 -5.63 -4.57 -3.34
CA ILE A 158 -5.85 -5.71 -4.25
C ILE A 158 -7.29 -5.73 -4.78
N GLU A 159 -8.28 -5.40 -3.95
CA GLU A 159 -9.68 -5.21 -4.40
C GLU A 159 -9.79 -4.17 -5.53
N LEU A 160 -9.05 -3.06 -5.40
CA LEU A 160 -9.05 -1.97 -6.37
C LEU A 160 -8.11 -2.23 -7.57
N ASN A 161 -7.05 -3.02 -7.39
CA ASN A 161 -6.14 -3.42 -8.46
C ASN A 161 -5.57 -4.85 -8.25
N PRO A 162 -6.23 -5.90 -8.79
CA PRO A 162 -5.76 -7.27 -8.70
C PRO A 162 -4.58 -7.59 -9.64
N THR A 163 -4.03 -6.61 -10.36
CA THR A 163 -2.81 -6.79 -11.17
C THR A 163 -1.57 -6.16 -10.54
N ASP A 164 -1.58 -5.89 -9.22
CA ASP A 164 -0.43 -5.36 -8.50
C ASP A 164 0.37 -6.43 -7.74
N SER A 165 1.44 -6.94 -8.36
CA SER A 165 2.36 -7.90 -7.72
C SER A 165 2.99 -7.38 -6.42
N THR A 166 3.12 -6.06 -6.23
CA THR A 166 3.70 -5.51 -4.99
C THR A 166 2.79 -5.76 -3.78
N SER A 167 1.48 -5.51 -3.90
CA SER A 167 0.53 -5.79 -2.82
C SER A 167 0.47 -7.28 -2.46
N TYR A 168 0.53 -8.17 -3.45
CA TYR A 168 0.61 -9.61 -3.21
C TYR A 168 1.90 -10.00 -2.48
N TYR A 169 3.07 -9.50 -2.91
CA TYR A 169 4.34 -9.73 -2.20
C TYR A 169 4.29 -9.21 -0.75
N LEU A 170 3.68 -8.05 -0.50
CA LEU A 170 3.64 -7.48 0.85
C LEU A 170 2.69 -8.24 1.81
N LEU A 171 1.58 -8.81 1.30
CA LEU A 171 0.81 -9.81 2.07
C LEU A 171 1.64 -11.07 2.35
N GLY A 172 2.40 -11.55 1.37
CA GLY A 172 3.34 -12.66 1.56
C GLY A 172 4.40 -12.38 2.63
N GLU A 173 5.05 -11.20 2.60
CA GLU A 173 6.04 -10.78 3.60
C GLU A 173 5.42 -10.69 5.00
N TRP A 174 4.18 -10.20 5.10
CA TRP A 174 3.43 -10.16 6.35
C TRP A 174 3.12 -11.57 6.88
N CYS A 175 2.51 -12.44 6.07
CA CYS A 175 2.22 -13.83 6.44
C CYS A 175 3.49 -14.61 6.85
N PHE A 176 4.58 -14.46 6.09
CA PHE A 176 5.87 -15.09 6.38
C PHE A 176 6.46 -14.59 7.70
N THR A 177 6.45 -13.27 7.93
CA THR A 177 6.93 -12.67 9.17
C THR A 177 6.19 -13.22 10.39
N PHE A 178 4.87 -13.41 10.29
CA PHE A 178 4.08 -14.02 11.36
C PHE A 178 4.36 -15.52 11.53
N ALA A 179 4.58 -16.27 10.44
CA ALA A 179 4.96 -17.68 10.51
C ALA A 179 6.30 -17.90 11.25
N GLU A 180 7.29 -17.02 11.02
CA GLU A 180 8.60 -17.06 11.69
C GLU A 180 8.61 -16.48 13.11
N MET A 181 7.58 -15.73 13.54
CA MET A 181 7.51 -15.26 14.94
C MET A 181 7.50 -16.46 15.91
N PRO A 182 8.35 -16.47 16.97
CA PRO A 182 8.31 -17.50 18.00
C PRO A 182 6.93 -17.65 18.64
N TRP A 183 6.56 -18.88 19.06
CA TRP A 183 5.20 -19.20 19.54
C TRP A 183 4.67 -18.25 20.64
N TYR A 184 5.54 -17.77 21.53
CA TYR A 184 5.18 -16.85 22.59
C TYR A 184 4.92 -15.43 22.07
N GLN A 185 5.68 -14.98 21.05
CA GLN A 185 5.39 -13.73 20.34
C GLN A 185 4.09 -13.83 19.56
N ARG A 186 3.78 -14.98 18.95
CA ARG A 186 2.49 -15.22 18.29
C ARG A 186 1.32 -15.11 19.28
N LYS A 187 1.40 -15.75 20.47
CA LYS A 187 0.36 -15.61 21.51
C LYS A 187 0.17 -14.17 21.98
N VAL A 188 1.26 -13.42 22.19
CA VAL A 188 1.17 -11.99 22.57
C VAL A 188 0.59 -11.14 21.43
N ALA A 189 0.98 -11.39 20.18
CA ALA A 189 0.40 -10.74 19.01
C ALA A 189 -1.10 -11.01 18.90
N SER A 190 -1.53 -12.27 19.00
CA SER A 190 -2.95 -12.66 18.97
C SER A 190 -3.80 -11.90 19.99
N ALA A 191 -3.28 -11.69 21.20
CA ALA A 191 -3.96 -10.92 22.25
C ALA A 191 -4.04 -9.40 21.96
N ILE A 192 -3.10 -8.85 21.18
CA ILE A 192 -3.05 -7.42 20.82
C ILE A 192 -3.94 -7.08 19.60
N PHE A 193 -4.12 -8.01 18.66
CA PHE A 193 -4.68 -7.70 17.33
C PHE A 193 -6.22 -7.67 17.23
N ALA A 194 -6.92 -8.46 18.05
CA ALA A 194 -8.38 -8.46 18.24
C ALA A 194 -9.24 -8.08 16.99
N SER A 195 -9.44 -9.04 16.07
CA SER A 195 -10.46 -9.14 14.99
C SER A 195 -10.80 -7.86 14.16
N PRO A 196 -10.67 -7.82 12.81
CA PRO A 196 -11.12 -8.85 11.83
C PRO A 196 -10.18 -8.95 10.57
N PRO A 197 -10.60 -9.43 9.38
CA PRO A 197 -11.73 -10.28 8.99
C PRO A 197 -11.27 -11.65 8.43
N THR A 198 -12.19 -12.45 7.86
CA THR A 198 -11.87 -13.75 7.25
C THR A 198 -11.48 -13.61 5.78
N SER A 199 -10.31 -14.10 5.38
CA SER A 199 -9.82 -14.11 3.99
C SER A 199 -9.52 -15.54 3.49
N THR A 200 -10.54 -16.39 3.43
CA THR A 200 -10.49 -17.62 2.63
C THR A 200 -10.63 -17.29 1.14
N TYR A 201 -9.77 -17.84 0.29
CA TYR A 201 -9.75 -17.54 -1.15
C TYR A 201 -10.88 -18.21 -1.97
N GLU A 202 -11.90 -18.73 -1.29
CA GLU A 202 -13.10 -19.33 -1.86
C GLU A 202 -14.33 -18.56 -1.35
N GLY A 203 -15.14 -18.03 -2.27
CA GLY A 203 -16.44 -17.41 -1.98
C GLY A 203 -16.44 -15.90 -1.73
N LEU A 204 -16.85 -15.12 -2.74
CA LEU A 204 -17.29 -13.72 -2.57
C LEU A 204 -18.72 -13.67 -1.97
N GLU A 205 -18.93 -14.19 -0.76
CA GLU A 205 -20.26 -14.20 -0.11
C GLU A 205 -20.56 -12.96 0.74
N PHE A 206 -20.83 -11.89 -0.02
CA PHE A 206 -21.78 -10.81 0.24
C PHE A 206 -22.81 -11.08 1.37
N SER A 207 -22.48 -10.72 2.62
CA SER A 207 -23.46 -10.71 3.74
C SER A 207 -23.06 -9.81 4.92
N MET A 208 -21.77 -9.71 5.24
CA MET A 208 -21.33 -9.23 6.56
C MET A 208 -21.09 -7.72 6.68
N ILE A 209 -21.56 -6.88 5.75
CA ILE A 209 -21.25 -5.43 5.72
C ILE A 209 -22.19 -4.60 6.62
N GLU A 210 -23.49 -4.92 6.67
CA GLU A 210 -24.49 -4.03 7.31
C GLU A 210 -24.35 -3.93 8.85
N HIS A 211 -23.85 -4.96 9.53
CA HIS A 211 -23.74 -4.98 10.99
C HIS A 211 -22.63 -4.08 11.56
N TRP A 212 -21.60 -3.73 10.78
CA TRP A 212 -20.44 -2.99 11.30
C TRP A 212 -20.74 -1.54 11.65
N SER A 213 -21.70 -0.91 10.97
CA SER A 213 -22.11 0.47 11.29
C SER A 213 -22.79 0.60 12.65
N LEU A 214 -23.36 -0.47 13.20
CA LEU A 214 -23.95 -0.49 14.55
C LEU A 214 -22.89 -0.73 15.63
N ILE A 215 -21.91 -1.61 15.37
CA ILE A 215 -20.79 -1.90 16.28
C ILE A 215 -19.94 -0.64 16.52
N PHE A 216 -19.80 0.23 15.51
CA PHE A 216 -19.07 1.49 15.64
C PHE A 216 -19.77 2.52 16.55
N CYS A 217 -21.10 2.42 16.74
CA CYS A 217 -21.87 3.33 17.60
C CYS A 217 -21.81 2.98 19.10
N LEU A 218 -21.36 1.79 19.48
CA LEU A 218 -21.40 1.29 20.87
C LEU A 218 -20.04 1.27 21.58
N HIS A 219 -19.10 2.10 21.14
CA HIS A 219 -17.69 2.05 21.58
C HIS A 219 -17.39 2.72 22.93
N ILE A 220 -18.35 2.73 23.87
CA ILE A 220 -18.18 3.21 25.25
C ILE A 220 -18.85 2.22 26.22
N LEU A 221 -18.05 1.74 27.19
CA LEU A 221 -18.35 0.83 28.31
C LEU A 221 -18.16 -0.70 28.11
N VAL A 222 -16.97 -1.14 28.53
CA VAL A 222 -16.69 -2.30 29.42
C VAL A 222 -16.89 -3.74 28.91
N VAL A 223 -15.74 -4.42 28.66
CA VAL A 223 -15.24 -5.72 29.22
C VAL A 223 -16.15 -6.99 29.22
N ASP A 224 -15.49 -8.17 29.25
CA ASP A 224 -16.04 -9.54 29.49
C ASP A 224 -16.78 -10.28 28.36
N LEU A 225 -16.03 -10.77 27.37
CA LEU A 225 -16.42 -11.90 26.49
C LEU A 225 -15.22 -12.84 26.16
N GLU A 226 -14.44 -13.25 27.14
CA GLU A 226 -13.24 -14.09 26.93
C GLU A 226 -13.47 -15.52 26.36
N PRO A 227 -14.46 -16.33 26.80
CA PRO A 227 -14.39 -17.79 26.58
C PRO A 227 -14.60 -18.31 25.16
N MET A 228 -15.27 -17.56 24.29
CA MET A 228 -15.77 -18.10 23.00
C MET A 228 -14.84 -17.85 21.80
N MET A 229 -13.81 -17.01 21.94
CA MET A 229 -12.94 -16.60 20.82
C MET A 229 -11.66 -17.44 20.65
N CYS A 230 -11.53 -18.58 21.32
CA CYS A 230 -10.29 -19.38 21.26
C CYS A 230 -10.03 -19.99 19.86
N GLY A 231 -11.05 -20.58 19.24
CA GLY A 231 -10.88 -21.42 18.04
C GLY A 231 -10.63 -20.71 16.71
N VAL A 232 -10.72 -19.37 16.64
CA VAL A 232 -10.53 -18.62 15.38
C VAL A 232 -9.04 -18.34 15.09
N LEU A 233 -8.20 -18.35 16.13
CA LEU A 233 -6.74 -18.21 15.96
C LEU A 233 -6.08 -19.45 15.35
N ASP A 234 -6.73 -20.61 15.44
CA ASP A 234 -6.33 -21.85 14.77
C ASP A 234 -6.80 -21.91 13.29
N LEU A 235 -7.63 -20.95 12.84
CA LEU A 235 -8.26 -20.93 11.51
C LEU A 235 -7.61 -19.99 10.49
N ILE A 236 -6.64 -19.16 10.89
CA ILE A 236 -5.75 -18.48 9.93
C ILE A 236 -4.47 -19.30 9.81
N PRO A 237 -4.18 -19.92 8.65
CA PRO A 237 -2.88 -20.55 8.39
C PRO A 237 -1.80 -19.46 8.24
N LEU A 238 -1.31 -18.94 9.38
CA LEU A 238 -0.13 -18.07 9.50
C LEU A 238 1.14 -18.90 9.30
N ASP A 239 1.28 -19.42 8.08
CA ASP A 239 2.15 -20.52 7.73
C ASP A 239 2.89 -20.27 6.41
N CYS A 240 3.89 -21.10 6.12
CA CYS A 240 4.70 -20.95 4.92
C CYS A 240 3.97 -21.38 3.62
N HIS A 241 2.84 -22.11 3.66
CA HIS A 241 2.02 -22.37 2.47
C HIS A 241 1.26 -21.12 2.04
N SER A 242 0.63 -20.42 2.98
CA SER A 242 -0.18 -19.22 2.68
C SER A 242 0.69 -18.05 2.24
N ALA A 243 1.84 -17.86 2.88
CA ALA A 243 2.85 -16.91 2.42
C ALA A 243 3.36 -17.26 1.00
N LEU A 244 3.64 -18.54 0.72
CA LEU A 244 4.07 -18.98 -0.61
C LEU A 244 3.01 -18.70 -1.68
N GLN A 245 1.72 -18.94 -1.41
CA GLN A 245 0.64 -18.65 -2.36
C GLN A 245 0.62 -17.18 -2.78
N TYR A 246 0.79 -16.25 -1.83
CA TYR A 246 0.88 -14.81 -2.14
C TYR A 246 2.12 -14.45 -2.96
N PHE A 247 3.29 -15.04 -2.65
CA PHE A 247 4.51 -14.80 -3.43
C PHE A 247 4.47 -15.42 -4.84
N GLU A 248 3.94 -16.63 -4.98
CA GLU A 248 3.71 -17.28 -6.28
C GLU A 248 2.68 -16.48 -7.10
N LYS A 249 1.63 -15.94 -6.46
CA LYS A 249 0.66 -15.05 -7.12
C LYS A 249 1.29 -13.74 -7.62
N ALA A 250 2.26 -13.20 -6.89
CA ALA A 250 3.01 -12.02 -7.33
C ALA A 250 3.83 -12.31 -8.61
N GLU A 251 4.44 -13.50 -8.75
CA GLU A 251 5.11 -13.93 -9.99
C GLU A 251 4.13 -14.25 -11.13
N GLU A 252 2.95 -14.84 -10.84
CA GLU A 252 1.91 -15.06 -11.87
C GLU A 252 1.46 -13.75 -12.52
N VAL A 253 1.32 -12.69 -11.72
CA VAL A 253 0.85 -11.37 -12.17
C VAL A 253 1.96 -10.59 -12.88
N SER A 254 3.22 -10.73 -12.47
CA SER A 254 4.38 -10.11 -13.13
C SER A 254 5.64 -10.95 -12.90
N PRO A 255 6.04 -11.80 -13.86
CA PRO A 255 7.20 -12.68 -13.70
C PRO A 255 8.51 -11.91 -13.51
N SER A 256 9.29 -12.29 -12.51
CA SER A 256 10.60 -11.70 -12.19
C SER A 256 10.55 -10.19 -11.95
N PHE A 257 9.51 -9.70 -11.27
CA PHE A 257 9.35 -8.27 -10.97
C PHE A 257 10.22 -7.79 -9.79
N TYR A 258 10.59 -8.67 -8.86
CA TYR A 258 11.32 -8.29 -7.64
C TYR A 258 12.18 -9.45 -7.09
N SER A 259 13.49 -9.18 -6.93
CA SER A 259 14.49 -10.12 -6.39
C SER A 259 14.14 -10.70 -5.01
N MET A 260 13.62 -9.85 -4.11
CA MET A 260 13.19 -10.25 -2.77
C MET A 260 12.02 -11.24 -2.83
N ASN A 261 11.11 -11.15 -3.81
CA ASN A 261 10.02 -12.12 -3.95
C ASN A 261 10.57 -13.53 -4.20
N LEU A 262 11.53 -13.67 -5.13
CA LEU A 262 12.23 -14.92 -5.41
C LEU A 262 12.97 -15.47 -4.18
N LEU A 263 13.59 -14.60 -3.38
CA LEU A 263 14.25 -14.98 -2.12
C LEU A 263 13.24 -15.52 -1.10
N MET A 264 12.10 -14.84 -0.92
CA MET A 264 11.07 -15.24 0.04
C MET A 264 10.35 -16.55 -0.38
N ILE A 265 10.14 -16.77 -1.68
CA ILE A 265 9.73 -18.08 -2.23
C ILE A 265 10.76 -19.16 -1.87
N GLY A 266 12.06 -18.86 -2.05
CA GLY A 266 13.16 -19.73 -1.66
C GLY A 266 13.10 -20.10 -0.16
N LYS A 267 12.94 -19.11 0.71
CA LYS A 267 12.78 -19.32 2.18
C LYS A 267 11.54 -20.15 2.51
N CYS A 268 10.38 -19.87 1.90
CA CYS A 268 9.16 -20.67 2.09
C CYS A 268 9.41 -22.15 1.78
N PHE A 269 10.02 -22.47 0.62
CA PHE A 269 10.33 -23.85 0.26
C PHE A 269 11.32 -24.51 1.23
N LEU A 270 12.27 -23.76 1.80
CA LEU A 270 13.18 -24.30 2.84
C LEU A 270 12.45 -24.59 4.15
N ASN A 271 11.60 -23.67 4.64
CA ASN A 271 10.79 -23.88 5.84
C ASN A 271 9.77 -25.03 5.67
N MET A 272 9.36 -25.33 4.43
CA MET A 272 8.56 -26.51 4.05
C MET A 272 9.37 -27.82 3.91
N ASN A 273 10.68 -27.83 4.20
CA ASN A 273 11.62 -28.93 3.93
C ASN A 273 11.79 -29.32 2.43
N LYS A 274 11.27 -28.52 1.50
CA LYS A 274 11.35 -28.75 0.04
C LYS A 274 12.69 -28.21 -0.52
N LYS A 275 13.81 -28.70 0.04
CA LYS A 275 15.17 -28.16 -0.14
C LYS A 275 15.57 -27.88 -1.60
N GLU A 276 15.27 -28.80 -2.52
CA GLU A 276 15.59 -28.66 -3.94
C GLU A 276 14.90 -27.45 -4.59
N LYS A 277 13.61 -27.24 -4.30
CA LYS A 277 12.86 -26.07 -4.77
C LYS A 277 13.40 -24.78 -4.15
N GLY A 278 13.72 -24.81 -2.85
CA GLY A 278 14.36 -23.68 -2.17
C GLY A 278 15.66 -23.26 -2.85
N ILE A 279 16.58 -24.20 -3.08
CA ILE A 279 17.86 -23.95 -3.79
C ILE A 279 17.63 -23.39 -5.19
N LYS A 280 16.65 -23.91 -5.95
CA LYS A 280 16.33 -23.39 -7.29
C LYS A 280 15.97 -21.90 -7.23
N PHE A 281 15.09 -21.50 -6.30
CA PHE A 281 14.67 -20.10 -6.18
C PHE A 281 15.78 -19.19 -5.64
N LEU A 282 16.60 -19.65 -4.69
CA LEU A 282 17.78 -18.89 -4.25
C LEU A 282 18.80 -18.65 -5.37
N LYS A 283 18.95 -19.58 -6.31
CA LYS A 283 19.79 -19.39 -7.51
C LYS A 283 19.17 -18.39 -8.47
N LEU A 284 17.86 -18.46 -8.71
CA LEU A 284 17.15 -17.42 -9.47
C LEU A 284 17.28 -16.02 -8.84
N THR A 285 17.35 -15.90 -7.50
CA THR A 285 17.69 -14.63 -6.83
C THR A 285 19.13 -14.19 -7.16
N LYS A 286 20.11 -15.09 -7.16
CA LYS A 286 21.52 -14.78 -7.51
C LYS A 286 21.74 -14.50 -8.99
N ASP A 287 20.87 -14.97 -9.87
CA ASP A 287 20.89 -14.66 -11.30
C ASP A 287 20.16 -13.34 -11.63
N TYR A 288 19.43 -12.77 -10.68
CA TYR A 288 18.65 -11.55 -10.87
C TYR A 288 19.54 -10.29 -11.01
N PRO A 289 19.27 -9.38 -11.97
CA PRO A 289 20.11 -8.19 -12.17
C PRO A 289 19.98 -7.19 -11.03
N ILE A 290 21.07 -6.98 -10.28
CA ILE A 290 21.14 -6.01 -9.19
C ILE A 290 20.96 -4.58 -9.72
N LYS A 291 19.90 -3.90 -9.26
CA LYS A 291 19.59 -2.50 -9.63
C LYS A 291 19.31 -1.62 -8.40
N THR A 292 18.79 -2.20 -7.33
CA THR A 292 18.38 -1.53 -6.08
C THR A 292 19.20 -2.03 -4.88
N PHE A 293 19.15 -1.30 -3.77
CA PHE A 293 19.65 -1.77 -2.48
C PHE A 293 18.99 -3.10 -2.06
N ASP A 294 17.69 -3.24 -2.33
CA ASP A 294 16.92 -4.45 -2.01
C ASP A 294 17.39 -5.66 -2.85
N ASP A 295 17.81 -5.46 -4.10
CA ASP A 295 18.41 -6.52 -4.92
C ASP A 295 19.76 -6.99 -4.37
N GLN A 296 20.62 -6.06 -3.93
CA GLN A 296 21.90 -6.42 -3.31
C GLN A 296 21.67 -7.22 -2.01
N LYS A 297 20.74 -6.74 -1.16
CA LYS A 297 20.33 -7.45 0.06
C LYS A 297 19.78 -8.85 -0.24
N ALA A 298 18.95 -8.98 -1.29
CA ALA A 298 18.42 -10.27 -1.71
C ALA A 298 19.53 -11.23 -2.15
N HIS A 299 20.53 -10.72 -2.89
CA HIS A 299 21.72 -11.46 -3.31
C HIS A 299 22.58 -11.94 -2.15
N ASP A 300 22.83 -11.06 -1.17
CA ASP A 300 23.70 -11.34 -0.02
C ASP A 300 23.06 -12.41 0.89
N GLU A 301 21.74 -12.30 1.11
CA GLU A 301 21.01 -13.29 1.91
C GLU A 301 20.85 -14.62 1.17
N ALA A 302 20.55 -14.61 -0.14
CA ALA A 302 20.49 -15.83 -0.94
C ALA A 302 21.84 -16.58 -0.95
N GLU A 303 22.95 -15.86 -1.08
CA GLU A 303 24.30 -16.45 -1.04
C GLU A 303 24.63 -17.05 0.32
N LYS A 304 24.27 -16.37 1.42
CA LYS A 304 24.42 -16.88 2.79
C LYS A 304 23.60 -18.17 3.00
N LEU A 305 22.37 -18.23 2.49
CA LEU A 305 21.52 -19.42 2.57
C LEU A 305 22.08 -20.58 1.72
N LEU A 306 22.53 -20.32 0.49
CA LEU A 306 23.14 -21.34 -0.37
C LEU A 306 24.41 -21.93 0.27
N LYS A 307 25.29 -21.08 0.82
CA LYS A 307 26.48 -21.51 1.59
C LYS A 307 26.11 -22.40 2.78
N ASN A 308 25.11 -22.01 3.57
CA ASN A 308 24.62 -22.82 4.71
C ASN A 308 24.00 -24.17 4.27
N LEU A 309 23.54 -24.29 3.02
CA LEU A 309 22.92 -25.49 2.47
C LEU A 309 23.91 -26.40 1.73
N ASN A 310 25.17 -25.97 1.56
CA ASN A 310 26.19 -26.57 0.69
C ASN A 310 25.70 -26.73 -0.77
N ALA A 311 25.16 -25.65 -1.35
CA ALA A 311 24.40 -25.67 -2.61
C ALA A 311 24.77 -24.56 -3.59
#